data_AF-A0A7C7X927-F1
#
_entry.id   AF-A0A7C7X927-F1
#
_cell.length_a   1.000
_cell.length_b   1.000
_cell.length_c   1.000
_cell.angle_alpha   90.00
_cell.angle_beta   90.00
_cell.angle_gamma   90.00
#
_symmetry.space_group_name_H-M   'P 1'
#
loop_
_entity.id
_entity.type
_entity.pdbx_description
1 polymer ?
#
loop_
_entity_poly.entity_id
_entity_poly.type
_entity_poly.pdbx_seq_one_letter_code
_entity_poly.pdbx_strand_id
1 'polypeptide(L)'
;MVALVTSILITGLMVYGIIAYGQRRPTDRRTSWGEAMLGAAYVFMLLLMAFGVVPDRWVRLTDNEWGWSVERMLFTEGQFIGGSPITFPPMRMDLKKVSDIVVVIEHLAVLAGLPFLWMWWQKRDQKKAVAEPISDFGRPL
;
A
#
# COMPACT_ATOMS: atom_id res chain seq x y z
N MET A 1 -7.06 -18.24 -4.27
CA MET A 1 -7.73 -16.95 -4.49
C MET A 1 -8.33 -16.33 -3.23
N VAL A 2 -9.19 -17.05 -2.47
CA VAL A 2 -9.93 -16.50 -1.31
C VAL A 2 -9.03 -15.85 -0.27
N ALA A 3 -7.95 -16.51 0.15
CA ALA A 3 -7.06 -15.99 1.19
C ALA A 3 -6.41 -14.63 0.82
N LEU A 4 -6.07 -14.43 -0.45
CA LEU A 4 -5.52 -13.16 -0.94
C LEU A 4 -6.57 -12.06 -0.83
N VAL A 5 -7.76 -12.29 -1.38
CA VAL A 5 -8.86 -11.32 -1.36
C VAL A 5 -9.23 -10.96 0.08
N THR A 6 -9.37 -11.96 0.96
CA THR A 6 -9.63 -11.74 2.38
C THR A 6 -8.53 -10.91 3.04
N SER A 7 -7.25 -11.20 2.76
CA SER A 7 -6.15 -10.42 3.34
C SER A 7 -6.15 -8.96 2.88
N ILE A 8 -6.40 -8.69 1.60
CA ILE A 8 -6.52 -7.32 1.06
C ILE A 8 -7.69 -6.58 1.71
N LEU A 9 -8.85 -7.23 1.82
CA LEU A 9 -10.04 -6.64 2.45
C LEU A 9 -9.81 -6.33 3.93
N ILE A 10 -9.16 -7.23 4.68
CA ILE A 10 -8.82 -7.01 6.09
C ILE A 10 -7.84 -5.84 6.20
N THR A 11 -6.77 -5.81 5.40
CA THR A 11 -5.79 -4.71 5.40
C THR A 11 -6.48 -3.37 5.11
N GLY A 12 -7.36 -3.32 4.10
CA GLY A 12 -8.15 -2.14 3.76
C GLY A 12 -9.10 -1.71 4.89
N LEU A 13 -9.77 -2.67 5.53
CA LEU A 13 -10.62 -2.40 6.69
C LEU A 13 -9.82 -1.87 7.87
N MET A 14 -8.59 -2.35 8.08
CA MET A 14 -7.71 -1.84 9.12
C MET A 14 -7.29 -0.40 8.86
N VAL A 15 -6.91 -0.07 7.62
CA VAL A 15 -6.64 1.31 7.20
C VAL A 15 -7.87 2.20 7.42
N TYR A 16 -9.05 1.74 7.01
CA TYR A 16 -10.31 2.45 7.26
C TYR A 16 -10.56 2.62 8.77
N GLY A 17 -10.26 1.61 9.58
CA GLY A 17 -10.36 1.67 11.04
C GLY A 17 -9.52 2.80 11.64
N ILE A 18 -8.28 2.99 11.16
CA ILE A 18 -7.42 4.12 11.57
C ILE A 18 -8.07 5.45 11.21
N ILE A 19 -8.56 5.60 9.98
CA ILE A 19 -9.17 6.84 9.50
C ILE A 19 -10.44 7.15 10.30
N ALA A 20 -11.32 6.15 10.47
CA ALA A 20 -12.59 6.30 11.14
C ALA A 20 -12.42 6.53 12.66
N TYR A 21 -11.40 5.95 13.28
CA TYR A 21 -11.01 6.27 14.66
C TYR A 21 -10.44 7.69 14.75
N GLY A 22 -9.58 8.08 13.80
CA GLY A 22 -9.00 9.40 13.73
C GLY A 22 -10.06 10.50 13.60
N GLN A 23 -11.05 10.33 12.73
CA GLN A 23 -12.12 11.31 12.57
C GLN A 23 -12.99 11.50 13.82
N ARG A 24 -13.13 10.47 14.67
CA ARG A 24 -13.97 10.52 15.87
C ARG A 24 -13.22 10.97 17.12
N ARG A 25 -11.89 10.83 17.14
CA ARG A 25 -11.08 11.12 18.33
C ARG A 25 -10.88 12.65 18.48
N PRO A 26 -11.21 13.26 19.64
CA PRO A 26 -10.84 14.64 19.92
C PRO A 26 -9.31 14.80 20.00
N THR A 27 -8.77 15.87 19.43
CA THR A 27 -7.31 16.12 19.35
C THR A 27 -6.68 16.36 20.72
N ASP A 28 -7.41 17.00 21.64
CA ASP A 28 -6.92 17.36 22.98
C ASP A 28 -6.88 16.18 23.99
N ARG A 29 -7.41 15.00 23.63
CA ARG A 29 -7.46 13.86 24.54
C ARG A 29 -6.10 13.17 24.64
N ARG A 30 -5.49 13.25 25.83
CA ARG A 30 -4.28 12.50 26.19
C ARG A 30 -4.52 10.99 26.05
N THR A 31 -3.57 10.31 25.42
CA THR A 31 -3.59 8.84 25.28
C THR A 31 -3.15 8.20 26.60
N SER A 32 -3.90 7.20 27.07
CA SER A 32 -3.40 6.37 28.18
C SER A 32 -2.33 5.39 27.70
N TRP A 33 -1.53 4.85 28.62
CA TRP A 33 -0.53 3.82 28.29
C TRP A 33 -1.16 2.58 27.64
N GLY A 34 -2.32 2.12 28.14
CA GLY A 34 -3.04 0.98 27.56
C GLY A 34 -3.58 1.28 26.16
N GLU A 35 -4.13 2.47 25.94
CA GLU A 35 -4.57 2.91 24.60
C GLU A 35 -3.38 2.97 23.63
N ALA A 36 -2.21 3.42 24.09
CA ALA A 36 -1.00 3.46 23.28
C ALA A 36 -0.48 2.06 22.90
N MET A 37 -0.49 1.11 23.84
CA MET A 37 -0.08 -0.27 23.56
C MET A 37 -1.01 -0.94 22.55
N LEU A 38 -2.33 -0.77 22.69
CA LEU A 38 -3.30 -1.29 21.72
C LEU A 38 -3.14 -0.65 20.34
N GLY A 39 -2.90 0.67 20.30
CA GLY A 39 -2.61 1.38 19.06
C GLY A 39 -1.34 0.86 18.37
N ALA A 40 -0.27 0.63 19.13
CA ALA A 40 0.98 0.08 18.61
C ALA A 40 0.80 -1.34 18.06
N ALA A 41 0.11 -2.23 18.81
CA ALA A 41 -0.19 -3.58 18.35
C ALA A 41 -1.05 -3.58 17.08
N TYR A 42 -2.02 -2.67 16.99
CA TYR A 42 -2.88 -2.53 15.82
C TYR A 42 -2.09 -2.08 14.58
N VAL A 43 -1.25 -1.05 14.70
CA VAL A 43 -0.40 -0.58 13.59
C VAL A 43 0.63 -1.63 13.21
N PHE A 44 1.23 -2.33 14.19
CA PHE A 44 2.11 -3.46 13.92
C PHE A 44 1.40 -4.56 13.11
N MET A 45 0.18 -4.93 13.52
CA MET A 45 -0.62 -5.92 12.79
C MET A 45 -0.96 -5.44 11.37
N LEU A 46 -1.25 -4.15 11.18
CA LEU A 46 -1.46 -3.58 9.85
C LEU A 46 -0.19 -3.72 8.97
N LEU A 47 0.99 -3.42 9.53
CA LEU A 47 2.26 -3.56 8.81
C LEU A 47 2.56 -5.03 8.49
N LEU A 48 2.30 -5.95 9.42
CA LEU A 48 2.43 -7.39 9.19
C LEU A 48 1.50 -7.86 8.07
N MET A 49 0.26 -7.37 8.07
CA MET A 49 -0.72 -7.71 7.04
C MET A 49 -0.29 -7.18 5.67
N ALA A 50 0.13 -5.91 5.60
CA ALA A 50 0.52 -5.27 4.34
C ALA A 50 1.83 -5.84 3.78
N PHE A 51 2.91 -5.92 4.57
CA PHE A 51 4.22 -6.35 4.07
C PHE A 51 4.51 -7.85 4.19
N GLY A 52 3.76 -8.57 5.03
CA GLY A 52 3.97 -10.00 5.24
C GLY A 52 2.90 -10.83 4.57
N VAL A 53 1.65 -10.65 5.00
CA VAL A 53 0.56 -11.57 4.63
C VAL A 53 0.11 -11.38 3.18
N VAL A 54 -0.24 -10.16 2.77
CA VAL A 54 -0.71 -9.87 1.40
C VAL A 54 0.29 -10.34 0.33
N PRO A 55 1.59 -10.00 0.40
CA PRO A 55 2.56 -10.46 -0.60
C PRO A 55 2.79 -11.97 -0.57
N ASP A 56 2.83 -12.62 0.61
CA ASP A 56 2.86 -14.09 0.69
C ASP A 56 1.65 -14.73 0.01
N ARG A 57 0.44 -14.19 0.23
CA ARG A 57 -0.79 -14.71 -0.40
C ARG A 57 -0.80 -14.51 -1.91
N TRP A 58 -0.21 -13.42 -2.41
CA TRP A 58 -0.05 -13.19 -3.85
C TRP A 58 0.88 -14.23 -4.46
N VAL A 59 2.06 -14.43 -3.87
CA VAL A 59 3.04 -15.41 -4.37
C VAL A 59 2.48 -16.83 -4.36
N ARG A 60 1.76 -17.23 -3.30
CA ARG A 60 1.10 -18.54 -3.26
C ARG A 60 0.00 -18.70 -4.31
N LEU A 61 -0.70 -17.61 -4.67
CA LEU A 61 -1.70 -17.64 -5.74
C LEU A 61 -1.02 -17.86 -7.09
N THR A 62 0.02 -17.08 -7.40
CA THR A 62 0.72 -17.18 -8.69
C THR A 62 1.38 -18.53 -8.85
N ASP A 63 1.98 -19.06 -7.79
CA ASP A 63 2.72 -20.33 -7.84
C ASP A 63 1.76 -21.53 -7.94
N ASN A 64 0.74 -21.60 -7.07
CA ASN A 64 -0.09 -22.81 -6.95
C ASN A 64 -1.28 -22.84 -7.91
N GLU A 65 -1.96 -21.71 -8.13
CA GLU A 65 -3.19 -21.68 -8.92
C GLU A 65 -2.91 -21.32 -10.38
N TRP A 66 -1.99 -20.39 -10.63
CA TRP A 66 -1.66 -19.95 -12.00
C TRP A 66 -0.45 -20.69 -12.59
N GLY A 67 0.32 -21.40 -11.76
CA GLY A 67 1.49 -22.16 -12.20
C GLY A 67 2.59 -21.28 -12.77
N TRP A 68 2.77 -20.06 -12.24
CA TRP A 68 3.86 -19.17 -12.63
C TRP A 68 5.19 -19.69 -12.09
N SER A 69 5.78 -20.64 -12.79
CA SER A 69 7.09 -21.20 -12.48
C SER A 69 8.19 -20.57 -13.33
N VAL A 70 9.44 -20.86 -12.97
CA VAL A 70 10.63 -20.48 -13.75
C VAL A 70 10.63 -21.18 -15.12
N GLU A 71 9.93 -22.31 -15.26
CA GLU A 71 9.82 -23.06 -16.51
C GLU A 71 8.93 -22.36 -17.53
N ARG A 72 7.99 -21.52 -17.08
CA ARG A 72 7.11 -20.77 -17.97
C ARG A 72 7.74 -19.41 -18.32
N MET A 73 8.49 -19.41 -19.41
CA MET A 73 9.12 -18.21 -19.95
C MET A 73 8.11 -17.34 -20.68
N LEU A 74 8.16 -16.03 -20.41
CA LEU A 74 7.46 -15.00 -21.19
C LEU A 74 8.28 -14.62 -22.42
N PHE A 75 9.58 -14.39 -22.24
CA PHE A 75 10.51 -14.09 -23.32
C PHE A 75 11.85 -14.78 -23.03
N THR A 76 12.38 -15.47 -24.04
CA THR A 76 13.73 -16.05 -24.00
C THR A 76 14.67 -15.32 -24.95
N GLU A 77 15.94 -15.24 -24.57
CA GLU A 77 17.00 -14.75 -25.45
C GLU A 77 17.07 -15.65 -26.71
N GLY A 78 17.08 -15.02 -27.90
CA GLY A 78 17.12 -15.73 -29.18
C GLY A 78 15.76 -16.16 -29.75
N GLN A 79 14.64 -15.77 -29.14
CA GLN A 79 13.31 -15.99 -29.73
C GLN A 79 13.11 -15.06 -30.94
N PHE A 80 12.70 -15.63 -32.07
CA PHE A 80 12.37 -14.88 -33.29
C PHE A 80 10.85 -14.70 -33.37
N ILE A 81 10.38 -13.45 -33.42
CA ILE A 81 8.98 -13.13 -33.75
C ILE A 81 9.00 -12.48 -35.14
N GLY A 82 8.29 -13.08 -36.11
CA GLY A 82 8.17 -12.52 -37.45
C GLY A 82 9.46 -12.49 -38.28
N GLY A 83 10.46 -13.33 -37.97
CA GLY A 83 11.72 -13.42 -38.72
C GLY A 83 12.83 -12.46 -38.27
N SER A 84 12.55 -11.58 -37.29
CA SER A 84 13.55 -10.74 -36.63
C SER A 84 13.89 -11.26 -35.24
N PRO A 85 15.18 -11.32 -34.83
CA PRO A 85 15.55 -11.65 -33.47
C PRO A 85 15.03 -10.58 -32.51
N ILE A 86 14.31 -11.00 -31.44
CA ILE A 86 13.93 -10.08 -30.37
C ILE A 86 15.21 -9.56 -29.72
N THR A 87 15.52 -8.30 -29.99
CA THR A 87 16.73 -7.63 -29.50
C THR A 87 16.52 -6.96 -28.15
N PHE A 88 15.26 -6.87 -27.69
CA PHE A 88 14.90 -6.23 -26.43
C PHE A 88 13.66 -6.88 -25.81
N PRO A 89 13.66 -7.19 -24.50
CA PRO A 89 14.78 -7.05 -23.56
C PRO A 89 15.89 -8.11 -23.78
N PRO A 90 17.19 -7.78 -23.64
CA PRO A 90 18.31 -8.72 -23.76
C PRO A 90 18.46 -9.57 -22.50
N MET A 91 17.35 -10.06 -21.96
CA MET A 91 17.28 -10.83 -20.71
C MET A 91 16.14 -11.83 -20.77
N ARG A 92 16.36 -13.03 -20.23
CA ARG A 92 15.32 -14.03 -20.01
C ARG A 92 14.34 -13.59 -18.91
N MET A 93 13.05 -13.52 -19.24
CA MET A 93 11.98 -13.17 -18.32
C MET A 93 11.03 -14.35 -18.11
N ASP A 94 10.98 -14.84 -16.88
CA ASP A 94 10.11 -15.95 -16.45
C ASP A 94 8.86 -15.38 -15.78
N LEU A 95 7.73 -16.10 -15.83
CA LEU A 95 6.48 -15.65 -15.18
C LEU A 95 6.65 -15.46 -13.66
N LYS A 96 7.55 -16.22 -13.03
CA LYS A 96 7.89 -16.04 -11.62
C LYS A 96 8.42 -14.63 -11.33
N LYS A 97 9.32 -14.12 -12.18
CA LYS A 97 9.87 -12.76 -12.04
C LYS A 97 8.79 -11.69 -12.17
N VAL A 98 7.76 -11.93 -12.98
CA VAL A 98 6.60 -11.02 -13.06
C VAL A 98 5.82 -10.99 -11.76
N SER A 99 5.62 -12.14 -11.08
CA SER A 99 5.02 -12.15 -9.74
C SER A 99 5.83 -11.31 -8.76
N ASP A 100 7.15 -11.48 -8.76
CA ASP A 100 8.05 -10.78 -7.85
C ASP A 100 8.05 -9.26 -8.11
N ILE A 101 7.98 -8.82 -9.37
CA ILE A 101 7.83 -7.40 -9.73
C ILE A 101 6.53 -6.83 -9.16
N VAL A 102 5.42 -7.57 -9.22
CA VAL A 102 4.15 -7.12 -8.63
C VAL A 102 4.29 -6.93 -7.12
N VAL A 103 4.98 -7.85 -6.42
CA VAL A 103 5.26 -7.71 -4.98
C VAL A 103 6.08 -6.45 -4.70
N VAL A 104 7.11 -6.17 -5.50
CA VAL A 104 7.92 -4.94 -5.34
C VAL A 104 7.08 -3.68 -5.50
N ILE A 105 6.21 -3.63 -6.52
CA ILE A 105 5.30 -2.49 -6.75
C ILE A 105 4.35 -2.33 -5.57
N GLU A 106 3.81 -3.42 -5.05
CA GLU A 106 2.95 -3.42 -3.87
C GLU A 106 3.66 -2.85 -2.64
N HIS A 107 4.90 -3.30 -2.35
CA HIS A 107 5.69 -2.75 -1.26
C HIS A 107 5.96 -1.25 -1.43
N LEU A 108 6.28 -0.79 -2.64
CA LEU A 108 6.47 0.63 -2.92
C LEU A 108 5.18 1.43 -2.70
N ALA A 109 4.03 0.89 -3.11
CA ALA A 109 2.73 1.52 -2.89
C ALA A 109 2.39 1.65 -1.41
N VAL A 110 2.60 0.59 -0.61
CA VAL A 110 2.40 0.62 0.84
C VAL A 110 3.39 1.57 1.52
N LEU A 111 4.67 1.49 1.15
CA LEU A 111 5.72 2.35 1.70
C LEU A 111 5.46 3.83 1.41
N ALA A 112 4.97 4.17 0.22
CA ALA A 112 4.56 5.52 -0.12
C ALA A 112 3.27 5.94 0.62
N GLY A 113 2.30 5.03 0.77
CA GLY A 113 1.03 5.27 1.43
C GLY A 113 1.13 5.60 2.93
N LEU A 114 2.08 4.98 3.64
CA LEU A 114 2.27 5.16 5.08
C LEU A 114 2.60 6.63 5.47
N PRO A 115 3.58 7.32 4.85
CA PRO A 115 3.82 8.75 5.05
C PRO A 115 2.60 9.62 4.80
N PHE A 116 1.79 9.33 3.76
CA PHE A 116 0.57 10.10 3.50
C PHE A 116 -0.45 9.96 4.62
N LEU A 117 -0.64 8.73 5.11
CA LEU A 117 -1.57 8.46 6.20
C LEU A 117 -1.10 9.09 7.52
N TRP A 118 0.22 9.06 7.76
CA TRP A 118 0.85 9.73 8.90
C TRP A 118 0.72 11.26 8.80
N MET A 119 1.00 11.82 7.63
CA MET A 119 0.87 13.26 7.39
C MET A 119 -0.58 13.74 7.56
N TRP A 120 -1.55 12.98 7.06
CA TRP A 120 -2.96 13.22 7.31
C TRP A 120 -3.28 13.22 8.81
N TRP A 121 -2.77 12.23 9.55
CA TRP A 121 -2.96 12.15 11.00
C TRP A 121 -2.37 13.36 11.75
N GLN A 122 -1.16 13.79 11.39
CA GLN A 122 -0.50 14.95 12.01
C GLN A 122 -1.24 16.26 11.75
N LYS A 123 -1.83 16.42 10.56
CA LYS A 123 -2.58 17.64 10.19
C LYS A 123 -3.94 17.78 10.88
N ARG A 124 -4.38 16.79 11.67
CA ARG A 124 -5.68 16.83 12.35
C ARG A 124 -5.85 17.95 13.37
N ASP A 125 -4.77 18.44 13.95
CA ASP A 125 -4.78 19.50 14.96
C ASP A 125 -4.51 20.90 14.37
N GLN A 126 -4.22 20.98 13.06
CA GLN A 126 -3.99 22.26 12.42
C GLN A 126 -5.32 23.01 12.28
N LYS A 127 -5.50 24.07 13.09
CA LYS A 127 -6.58 25.03 12.89
C LYS A 127 -6.47 25.57 11.47
N LYS A 128 -7.49 25.36 10.65
CA LYS A 128 -7.60 26.07 9.36
C LYS A 128 -7.55 27.55 9.70
N ALA A 129 -6.60 28.28 9.10
CA ALA A 129 -6.60 29.73 9.19
C ALA A 129 -7.96 30.20 8.68
N VAL A 130 -8.81 30.69 9.59
CA VAL A 130 -10.02 31.39 9.21
C VAL A 130 -9.49 32.63 8.51
N ALA A 131 -9.73 32.74 7.21
CA ALA A 131 -9.43 33.98 6.50
C ALA A 131 -10.20 35.08 7.24
N GLU A 132 -9.47 36.04 7.81
CA GLU A 132 -10.11 37.25 8.34
C GLU A 132 -10.99 37.80 7.21
N PRO A 133 -12.27 38.11 7.47
CA PRO A 133 -13.13 38.59 6.41
C PRO A 133 -12.52 39.91 5.90
N ILE A 134 -12.06 39.87 4.65
CA ILE A 134 -11.40 41.00 4.02
C ILE A 134 -12.53 41.86 3.48
N SER A 135 -12.55 43.14 3.84
CA SER A 135 -13.46 44.12 3.22
C SER A 135 -13.29 44.13 1.70
N ASP A 136 -14.30 44.60 0.95
CA ASP A 136 -14.23 44.79 -0.51
C ASP A 136 -13.03 45.65 -0.97
N PHE A 137 -12.40 46.38 -0.05
CA PHE A 137 -11.22 47.21 -0.27
C PHE A 137 -9.89 46.55 0.13
N GLY A 138 -9.86 45.25 0.40
CA GLY A 138 -8.61 44.51 0.67
C GLY A 138 -8.03 44.74 2.07
N ARG A 139 -8.79 45.33 3.00
CA ARG A 139 -8.36 45.56 4.39
C ARG A 139 -8.95 44.50 5.33
N PRO A 140 -8.20 44.04 6.35
CA PRO A 140 -8.77 43.23 7.42
C PRO A 140 -9.89 44.01 8.11
N LEU A 141 -11.03 43.35 8.37
CA LEU A 141 -12.16 43.92 9.12
C LEU A 141 -11.86 44.04 10.61
#